data_AF-M3BCQ8-F1
#
_entry.id   AF-M3BCQ8-F1
#
_cell.length_a   1.000
_cell.length_b   1.000
_cell.length_c   1.000
_cell.angle_alpha   90.00
_cell.angle_beta   90.00
_cell.angle_gamma   90.00
#
_symmetry.space_group_name_H-M   'P 1'
#
loop_
_entity.id
_entity.type
_entity.pdbx_description
1 polymer ?
#
loop_
_entity_poly.entity_id
_entity_poly.type
_entity_poly.pdbx_seq_one_letter_code
_entity_poly.pdbx_strand_id
1 'polypeptide(L)' 'LLGQETTPGLATVPANASDGVWADRVKSAYRSNFHYISTAAMMSRELGGMVDDTHVVYGTANVRVVDASVLPFHICGH' A
#
# COMPACT_ATOMS: atom_id res chain seq x y z
N LEU A 1 4.75 18.81 -31.31
CA LEU A 1 4.59 19.78 -30.21
C LEU A 1 4.14 18.99 -29.00
N LEU A 2 4.97 18.88 -27.96
CA LEU A 2 4.55 18.28 -26.69
C LEU A 2 3.51 19.23 -26.06
N GLY A 3 2.40 18.67 -25.53
CA GLY A 3 1.36 19.47 -24.89
C GLY A 3 1.89 20.24 -23.68
N GLN A 4 1.24 21.36 -23.35
CA GLN A 4 1.53 22.05 -22.10
C GLN A 4 1.24 21.13 -20.91
N GLU A 5 2.06 21.23 -19.87
CA GLU A 5 1.86 20.52 -18.61
C GLU A 5 0.56 21.02 -17.95
N THR A 6 -0.28 20.10 -17.47
CA THR A 6 -1.65 20.42 -17.04
C THR A 6 -1.91 20.19 -15.56
N THR A 7 -1.24 19.24 -14.92
CA THR A 7 -1.42 18.95 -13.48
C THR A 7 -0.13 18.30 -12.96
N PRO A 8 0.50 18.84 -11.90
CA PRO A 8 0.01 19.87 -10.98
C PRO A 8 0.06 21.33 -11.48
N GLY A 9 0.68 21.63 -12.62
CA GLY A 9 0.96 22.99 -13.07
C GLY A 9 2.38 23.44 -12.71
N LEU A 10 3.14 24.01 -13.64
CA LEU A 10 4.48 24.58 -13.37
C LEU A 10 4.47 25.74 -12.36
N ALA A 11 3.34 26.40 -12.17
CA ALA A 11 3.14 27.40 -11.10
C ALA A 11 3.07 26.75 -9.71
N THR A 12 2.59 25.51 -9.63
CA THR A 12 2.49 24.74 -8.39
C THR A 12 3.76 23.94 -8.13
N VAL A 13 4.34 23.35 -9.17
CA VAL A 13 5.62 22.64 -9.09
C VAL A 13 6.53 23.08 -10.24
N PRO A 14 7.51 23.97 -9.99
CA PRO A 14 8.43 24.45 -11.01
C PRO A 14 9.23 23.32 -11.69
N ALA A 15 9.71 23.56 -12.91
CA ALA A 15 10.45 22.56 -13.69
C ALA A 15 11.75 22.08 -13.01
N ASN A 16 12.33 22.90 -12.14
CA ASN A 16 13.52 22.61 -11.34
C ASN A 16 13.19 22.43 -9.84
N ALA A 17 11.95 22.07 -9.51
CA ALA A 17 11.52 21.82 -8.14
C ALA A 17 12.38 20.74 -7.48
N SER A 18 12.67 20.93 -6.18
CA SER A 18 13.32 19.92 -5.37
C SER A 18 12.33 18.81 -4.99
N ASP A 19 12.86 17.67 -4.53
CA ASP A 19 12.05 16.57 -4.01
C ASP A 19 11.16 17.00 -2.82
N GLY A 20 11.58 18.02 -2.05
CA GLY A 20 10.76 18.57 -0.98
C GLY A 20 9.45 19.18 -1.47
N VAL A 21 9.51 19.96 -2.56
CA VAL A 21 8.32 20.56 -3.19
C VAL A 21 7.40 19.46 -3.73
N TRP A 22 7.97 18.43 -4.37
CA TRP A 22 7.20 17.28 -4.83
C TRP A 22 6.56 16.51 -3.67
N ALA A 23 7.28 16.28 -2.58
CA ALA A 23 6.77 15.58 -1.41
C ALA A 23 5.55 16.29 -0.80
N ASP A 24 5.59 17.62 -0.68
CA ASP A 24 4.46 18.40 -0.17
C ASP A 24 3.27 18.39 -1.12
N ARG A 25 3.53 18.43 -2.44
CA ARG A 25 2.48 18.31 -3.44
C ARG A 25 1.79 16.95 -3.39
N VAL A 26 2.56 15.86 -3.28
CA VAL A 26 2.01 14.50 -3.15
C VAL A 26 1.19 14.41 -1.87
N LYS A 27 1.70 14.86 -0.72
CA LYS A 27 0.98 14.83 0.56
C LYS A 27 -0.32 15.63 0.57
N SER A 28 -0.41 16.71 -0.21
CA SER A 28 -1.64 17.53 -0.29
C SER A 28 -2.71 16.95 -1.23
N ALA A 29 -2.36 16.01 -2.11
CA ALA A 29 -3.30 15.44 -3.09
C ALA A 29 -3.44 13.92 -3.06
N TYR A 30 -2.63 13.20 -2.27
CA TYR A 30 -2.72 11.75 -2.22
C TYR A 30 -4.09 11.30 -1.70
N ARG A 31 -4.46 10.10 -2.11
CA ARG A 31 -5.59 9.35 -1.56
C ARG A 31 -5.12 7.92 -1.30
N SER A 32 -5.92 7.18 -0.55
CA SER A 32 -5.74 5.73 -0.50
C SER A 32 -5.89 5.12 -1.90
N ASN A 33 -5.04 4.14 -2.21
CA ASN A 33 -5.19 3.30 -3.40
C ASN A 33 -6.19 2.16 -3.19
N PHE A 34 -6.75 2.04 -1.98
CA PHE A 34 -7.74 1.01 -1.60
C PHE A 34 -7.23 -0.44 -1.72
N HIS A 35 -5.92 -0.63 -1.55
CA HIS A 35 -5.25 -1.93 -1.52
C HIS A 35 -4.88 -2.34 -0.10
N TYR A 36 -5.89 -2.53 0.74
CA TYR A 36 -5.69 -2.88 2.15
C TYR A 36 -5.42 -4.38 2.28
N ILE A 37 -4.32 -4.72 2.93
CA ILE A 37 -3.82 -6.09 3.09
C ILE A 37 -3.17 -6.28 4.47
N SER A 38 -2.72 -7.50 4.76
CA SER A 38 -1.79 -7.83 5.85
C SER A 38 -2.31 -7.66 7.29
N THR A 39 -3.58 -7.32 7.50
CA THR A 39 -4.16 -7.20 8.85
C THR A 39 -4.27 -8.54 9.60
N ALA A 40 -4.18 -9.66 8.89
CA ALA A 40 -4.08 -11.02 9.43
C ALA A 40 -3.02 -11.83 8.66
N ALA A 41 -1.81 -11.27 8.53
CA ALA A 41 -0.77 -11.77 7.64
C ALA A 41 -0.42 -13.26 7.81
N MET A 42 -0.27 -13.95 6.68
CA MET A 42 0.25 -15.30 6.57
C MET A 42 1.78 -15.27 6.67
N MET A 43 2.28 -15.32 7.90
CA MET A 43 3.70 -15.27 8.25
C MET A 43 3.93 -16.11 9.50
N SER A 44 5.19 -16.35 9.84
CA SER A 44 5.51 -17.06 11.06
C SER A 44 5.05 -16.28 12.31
N ARG A 45 4.59 -17.03 13.32
CA ARG A 45 3.99 -16.45 14.53
C ARG A 45 4.99 -15.60 15.31
N GLU A 46 6.26 -15.99 15.33
CA GLU A 46 7.34 -15.27 16.01
C GLU A 46 7.70 -13.92 15.35
N LEU A 47 7.33 -13.74 14.09
CA LEU A 47 7.45 -12.46 13.37
C LEU A 47 6.15 -11.63 13.41
N GLY A 48 5.13 -12.09 14.14
CA GLY A 48 3.83 -11.41 14.27
C GLY A 48 2.77 -11.86 13.27
N GLY A 49 2.98 -12.97 12.54
CA GLY A 49 1.95 -13.56 11.69
C GLY A 49 0.73 -14.06 12.46
N MET A 50 -0.43 -14.06 11.80
CA MET A 50 -1.72 -14.41 12.40
C MET A 50 -2.30 -15.73 11.91
N VAL A 51 -1.94 -16.14 10.69
CA VAL A 51 -2.36 -17.41 10.09
C VAL A 51 -1.17 -18.20 9.55
N ASP A 52 -1.27 -19.53 9.57
CA ASP A 52 -0.27 -20.42 8.95
C ASP A 52 -0.44 -20.50 7.41
N ASP A 53 0.43 -21.27 6.75
CA ASP A 53 0.41 -21.50 5.30
C ASP A 53 -0.85 -22.23 4.81
N THR A 54 -1.63 -22.78 5.72
CA THR A 54 -2.96 -23.36 5.46
C THR A 54 -4.10 -22.41 5.81
N HIS A 55 -3.81 -21.14 6.13
CA HIS A 55 -4.75 -20.10 6.52
C HIS A 55 -5.41 -20.31 7.89
N VAL A 56 -4.94 -21.23 8.73
CA VAL A 56 -5.50 -21.44 10.07
C VAL A 56 -4.98 -20.38 11.03
N VAL A 57 -5.89 -19.75 11.77
CA VAL A 57 -5.55 -18.74 12.78
C VAL A 57 -4.78 -19.40 13.93
N TYR A 58 -3.61 -18.85 14.25
CA TYR A 58 -2.80 -19.36 15.35
C TYR A 58 -3.58 -19.37 16.67
N GLY A 59 -3.51 -20.49 17.39
CA GLY A 59 -4.24 -20.68 18.66
C GLY A 59 -5.67 -21.18 18.50
N THR A 60 -6.13 -21.44 17.27
CA THR A 60 -7.43 -22.06 17.00
C THR A 60 -7.25 -23.45 16.38
N ALA A 61 -8.28 -24.30 16.47
CA ALA A 61 -8.23 -25.63 15.86
C ALA A 61 -8.70 -25.64 14.39
N ASN A 62 -9.64 -24.76 14.04
CA ASN A 62 -10.35 -24.81 12.76
C ASN A 62 -10.90 -23.46 12.26
N VAL A 63 -10.40 -22.33 12.78
CA VAL A 63 -10.77 -21.00 12.27
C VAL A 63 -9.77 -20.60 11.18
N ARG A 64 -10.28 -20.13 10.03
CA ARG A 64 -9.46 -19.66 8.90
C ARG A 64 -9.84 -18.24 8.50
N VAL A 65 -8.86 -17.50 7.98
CA VAL A 65 -9.08 -16.22 7.32
C VAL A 65 -8.70 -16.37 5.85
N VAL A 66 -9.61 -16.01 4.94
CA VAL A 66 -9.41 -16.19 3.50
C VAL A 66 -9.91 -14.94 2.77
N ASP A 67 -9.09 -13.89 2.85
CA ASP A 67 -9.25 -12.64 2.11
C ASP A 67 -7.91 -11.89 2.03
N ALA A 68 -7.90 -10.66 1.53
CA ALA A 68 -6.70 -9.85 1.33
C ALA A 68 -5.88 -9.60 2.62
N SER A 69 -6.48 -9.75 3.80
CA SER A 69 -5.82 -9.61 5.10
C SER A 69 -4.65 -10.57 5.29
N VAL A 70 -4.65 -11.73 4.60
CA VAL A 70 -3.59 -12.75 4.76
C VAL A 70 -2.35 -12.47 3.93
N LEU A 71 -2.42 -11.58 2.94
CA LEU A 71 -1.27 -11.29 2.09
C LEU A 71 -0.14 -10.69 2.94
N PRO A 72 1.06 -11.29 2.99
CA PRO A 72 2.14 -10.81 3.85
C PRO A 72 2.84 -9.56 3.29
N PHE A 73 2.73 -9.32 1.98
CA PHE A 73 3.32 -8.17 1.29
C PHE A 73 2.42 -7.68 0.16
N HIS A 74 2.67 -6.45 -0.28
CA HIS A 74 1.97 -5.83 -1.41
C HIS A 74 2.31 -6.54 -2.72
N ILE A 75 1.36 -6.56 -3.66
CA ILE A 75 1.54 -7.09 -5.01
C ILE A 75 1.47 -5.95 -6.03
N CYS A 76 2.11 -6.11 -7.19
CA CYS A 76 2.16 -5.03 -8.19
C CYS A 76 0.84 -4.76 -8.92
N GLY A 77 -0.11 -5.71 -8.88
CA GLY A 77 -1.38 -5.65 -9.60
C GLY A 77 -2.51 -4.97 -8.82
N HIS A 78 -3.63 -4.77 -9.53
CA HIS A 78 -4.94 -4.55 -8.91
C HIS A 78 -5.71 -5.87 -8.87
#